data_AF-A0A8H8BUV8-F1
#
_entry.id   AF-A0A8H8BUV8-F1
#
_cell.length_a   1.000
_cell.length_b   1.000
_cell.length_c   1.000
_cell.angle_alpha   90.00
_cell.angle_beta   90.00
_cell.angle_gamma   90.00
#
_symmetry.space_group_name_H-M   'P 1'
#
loop_
_entity.id
_entity.type
_entity.pdbx_description
1 polymer ?
#
loop_
_entity_poly.entity_id
_entity_poly.type
_entity_poly.pdbx_seq_one_letter_code
_entity_poly.pdbx_strand_id
1 'polypeptide(L)'
;MDQNYASASRSMDPPKLPQPAQRHSKNEWEALRSLITRMYTTERAKLPDIRDTLEKEHSFVVKQLKEKVRLWNLEKNVKKNEMDYILRKQQQRLSKGKIVKFRIRKQPVPQSKIKRFEKQEASRSEMLDSRGFLISL
;
A
#
# COMPACT_ATOMS: atom_id res chain seq x y z
N MET A 1 43.24 38.74 44.41
CA MET A 1 43.26 37.34 43.93
C MET A 1 41.84 36.94 43.64
N ASP A 2 41.62 36.44 42.43
CA ASP A 2 40.44 36.65 41.61
C ASP A 2 39.21 35.83 42.02
N GLN A 3 38.04 36.46 41.90
CA GLN A 3 36.74 35.82 41.91
C GLN A 3 36.54 35.08 40.58
N ASN A 4 36.60 33.74 40.58
CA ASN A 4 36.11 32.97 39.43
C ASN A 4 35.69 31.53 39.80
N TYR A 5 34.50 31.41 40.37
CA TYR A 5 33.73 30.16 40.36
C TYR A 5 32.37 30.44 39.73
N ALA A 6 32.39 30.74 38.42
CA ALA A 6 31.18 30.79 37.62
C ALA A 6 30.73 29.35 37.32
N SER A 7 29.64 28.96 37.96
CA SER A 7 28.85 27.76 37.72
C SER A 7 28.56 27.57 36.22
N ALA A 8 29.36 26.73 35.56
CA ALA A 8 29.00 26.16 34.28
C ALA A 8 28.25 24.84 34.52
N SER A 9 27.02 24.95 35.02
CA SER A 9 26.03 23.87 34.91
C SER A 9 25.66 23.73 33.44
N ARG A 10 26.52 23.06 32.67
CA ARG A 10 26.23 22.62 31.30
C ARG A 10 25.10 21.60 31.42
N SER A 11 23.87 22.05 31.19
CA SER A 11 22.69 21.21 31.01
C SER A 11 23.02 20.18 29.93
N MET A 12 23.42 18.98 30.33
CA MET A 12 23.43 17.84 29.43
C MET A 12 21.96 17.50 29.20
N ASP A 13 21.42 17.97 28.08
CA ASP A 13 20.13 17.48 27.61
C ASP A 13 20.22 15.95 27.57
N PRO A 14 19.35 15.22 28.28
CA PRO A 14 19.43 13.78 28.32
C PRO A 14 19.32 13.22 26.90
N PRO A 15 20.08 12.15 26.55
CA PRO A 15 19.97 11.52 25.25
C PRO A 15 18.52 11.16 24.99
N LYS A 16 17.95 11.63 23.87
CA LYS A 16 16.59 11.31 23.45
C LYS A 16 16.49 9.80 23.30
N LEU A 17 16.01 9.11 24.33
CA LEU A 17 15.85 7.66 24.33
C LEU A 17 15.02 7.28 23.09
N PRO A 18 15.38 6.22 22.36
CA PRO A 18 14.59 5.73 21.25
C PRO A 18 13.19 5.42 21.80
N GLN A 19 12.21 6.23 21.41
CA GLN A 19 10.85 6.08 21.89
C GLN A 19 10.37 4.67 21.51
N PRO A 20 9.78 3.92 22.46
CA PRO A 20 9.23 2.60 22.16
C PRO A 20 8.30 2.74 20.97
N ALA A 21 8.36 1.80 20.01
CA ALA A 21 7.59 1.87 18.77
C ALA A 21 6.10 2.10 19.10
N GLN A 22 5.66 3.35 18.99
CA GLN A 22 4.36 3.79 19.44
C GLN A 22 3.31 2.99 18.68
N ARG A 23 2.59 2.12 19.38
CA ARG A 23 1.46 1.39 18.81
C ARG A 23 0.28 2.35 18.80
N HIS A 24 0.13 3.05 17.69
CA HIS A 24 -0.96 4.00 17.53
C HIS A 24 -2.33 3.30 17.63
N SER A 25 -3.24 3.94 18.35
CA SER A 25 -4.60 3.44 18.57
C SER A 25 -5.39 3.45 17.25
N LYS A 26 -6.46 2.64 17.20
CA LYS A 26 -7.38 2.62 16.06
C LYS A 26 -7.93 4.01 15.75
N ASN A 27 -8.25 4.80 16.78
CA ASN A 27 -8.83 6.13 16.65
C ASN A 27 -7.84 7.13 16.01
N GLU A 28 -6.56 7.06 16.37
CA GLU A 28 -5.52 7.92 15.77
C GLU A 28 -5.35 7.61 14.27
N TRP A 29 -5.38 6.32 13.91
CA TRP A 29 -5.35 5.90 12.51
C TRP A 29 -6.59 6.33 11.73
N GLU A 30 -7.77 6.32 12.37
CA GLU A 30 -9.01 6.78 11.73
C GLU A 30 -9.02 8.29 11.53
N ALA A 31 -8.48 9.07 12.46
CA ALA A 31 -8.29 10.52 12.30
C ALA A 31 -7.38 10.84 11.09
N LEU A 32 -6.28 10.10 10.93
CA LEU A 32 -5.35 10.27 9.81
C LEU A 32 -5.83 9.62 8.50
N ARG A 33 -6.85 8.77 8.54
CA ARG A 33 -7.32 8.01 7.36
C ARG A 33 -7.73 8.92 6.22
N SER A 34 -8.44 10.00 6.51
CA SER A 34 -8.92 10.94 5.49
C SER A 34 -7.75 11.66 4.80
N LEU A 35 -6.74 12.07 5.57
CA LEU A 35 -5.52 12.68 5.04
C LEU A 35 -4.76 11.70 4.15
N ILE A 36 -4.48 10.50 4.66
CA ILE A 36 -3.76 9.45 3.91
C ILE A 36 -4.52 9.09 2.64
N THR A 37 -5.85 8.95 2.72
CA THR A 37 -6.70 8.68 1.55
C THR A 37 -6.57 9.79 0.51
N ARG A 38 -6.63 11.06 0.90
CA ARG A 38 -6.45 12.21 0.00
C ARG A 38 -5.08 12.20 -0.66
N MET A 39 -4.00 11.95 0.09
CA MET A 39 -2.65 11.88 -0.45
C MET A 39 -2.52 10.78 -1.52
N TYR A 40 -3.16 9.62 -1.29
CA TYR A 40 -3.18 8.54 -2.27
C TYR A 40 -4.03 8.82 -3.50
N THR A 41 -5.23 9.37 -3.32
CA THR A 41 -6.19 9.53 -4.42
C THR A 41 -5.95 10.78 -5.24
N THR A 42 -5.71 11.90 -4.57
CA THR A 42 -5.66 13.24 -5.17
C THR A 42 -4.23 13.61 -5.54
N GLU A 43 -3.30 13.47 -4.59
CA GLU A 43 -1.91 13.91 -4.75
C GLU A 43 -1.04 12.83 -5.41
N ARG A 44 -1.54 11.59 -5.51
CA ARG A 44 -0.82 10.41 -6.03
C ARG A 44 0.55 10.19 -5.36
N ALA A 45 0.66 10.59 -4.10
CA ALA A 45 1.89 10.49 -3.32
C ALA A 45 2.32 9.03 -3.15
N LYS A 46 3.63 8.78 -3.10
CA LYS A 46 4.15 7.43 -2.85
C LYS A 46 4.17 7.16 -1.33
N LEU A 47 4.25 5.88 -0.97
CA LEU A 47 4.42 5.43 0.41
C LEU A 47 5.52 6.17 1.21
N PRO A 48 6.75 6.39 0.68
CA PRO A 48 7.80 7.14 1.40
C PRO A 48 7.38 8.59 1.65
N ASP A 49 6.82 9.28 0.67
CA ASP A 49 6.40 10.68 0.80
C ASP A 49 5.32 10.83 1.90
N ILE A 50 4.33 9.93 1.91
CA ILE A 50 3.28 9.90 2.95
C ILE A 50 3.88 9.62 4.32
N ARG A 51 4.87 8.73 4.38
CA ARG A 51 5.58 8.43 5.61
C ARG A 51 6.32 9.66 6.13
N ASP A 52 7.04 10.36 5.26
CA ASP A 52 7.79 11.55 5.64
C ASP A 52 6.86 12.68 6.11
N THR A 53 5.70 12.86 5.47
CA THR A 53 4.68 13.81 5.92
C THR A 53 4.14 13.44 7.30
N LEU A 54 3.82 12.16 7.54
CA LEU A 54 3.30 11.71 8.83
C LEU A 54 4.36 11.79 9.96
N GLU A 55 5.63 11.54 9.65
CA GLU A 55 6.73 11.69 10.61
C GLU A 55 7.01 13.17 10.91
N LYS A 56 6.95 14.06 9.91
CA LYS A 56 7.23 15.51 10.07
C LYS A 56 6.08 16.27 10.74
N GLU A 57 4.85 16.10 10.26
CA GLU A 57 3.71 16.92 10.69
C GLU A 57 3.01 16.36 11.92
N HIS A 58 3.05 15.04 12.11
CA HIS A 58 2.33 14.36 13.18
C HIS A 58 3.23 13.60 14.17
N SER A 59 4.57 13.66 14.00
CA SER A 59 5.55 12.90 14.81
C SER A 59 5.20 11.40 14.91
N PHE A 60 4.59 10.86 13.86
CA PHE A 60 3.90 9.56 13.90
C PHE A 60 4.77 8.48 13.27
N VAL A 61 5.09 7.41 14.02
CA VAL A 61 5.97 6.34 13.54
C VAL A 61 5.18 5.31 12.73
N VAL A 62 5.38 5.34 11.41
CA VAL A 62 4.52 4.73 10.40
C VAL A 62 4.83 3.27 10.06
N LYS A 63 5.35 2.47 11.00
CA LYS A 63 5.66 1.04 10.75
C LYS A 63 4.44 0.25 10.26
N GLN A 64 3.23 0.64 10.67
CA GLN A 64 1.97 -0.01 10.27
C GLN A 64 1.32 0.61 9.02
N LEU A 65 1.89 1.67 8.42
CA LEU A 65 1.26 2.40 7.31
C LEU A 65 0.92 1.49 6.12
N LYS A 66 1.84 0.59 5.75
CA LYS A 66 1.63 -0.36 4.64
C LYS A 66 0.42 -1.25 4.89
N GLU A 67 0.28 -1.76 6.11
CA GLU A 67 -0.85 -2.62 6.48
C GLU A 67 -2.16 -1.83 6.52
N LYS A 68 -2.13 -0.59 7.01
CA LYS A 68 -3.31 0.29 7.00
C LYS A 68 -3.77 0.62 5.58
N VAL A 69 -2.84 0.94 4.68
CA VAL A 69 -3.11 1.16 3.25
C VAL A 69 -3.75 -0.07 2.61
N ARG A 70 -3.27 -1.27 2.94
CA ARG A 70 -3.85 -2.54 2.49
C ARG A 70 -5.28 -2.74 3.02
N LEU A 71 -5.51 -2.54 4.32
CA LEU A 71 -6.83 -2.67 4.96
C LEU A 71 -7.85 -1.67 4.41
N TRP A 72 -7.41 -0.45 4.10
CA TRP A 72 -8.25 0.59 3.50
C TRP A 72 -8.42 0.43 1.99
N ASN A 73 -7.82 -0.60 1.38
CA ASN A 73 -7.87 -0.87 -0.06
C ASN A 73 -7.38 0.32 -0.91
N LEU A 74 -6.39 1.08 -0.43
CA LEU A 74 -5.81 2.23 -1.14
C LEU A 74 -4.70 1.84 -2.12
N GLU A 75 -4.41 0.55 -2.29
CA GLU A 75 -3.34 0.11 -3.19
C GLU A 75 -3.70 0.41 -4.64
N LYS A 76 -2.72 0.95 -5.38
CA LYS A 76 -2.80 1.25 -6.81
C LYS A 76 -2.84 0.01 -7.72
N ASN A 77 -2.50 -1.15 -7.17
CA ASN A 77 -2.35 -2.39 -7.92
C ASN A 77 -3.55 -3.30 -7.70
N VAL A 78 -4.01 -3.90 -8.79
CA VAL A 78 -5.01 -4.98 -8.77
C VAL A 78 -4.31 -6.25 -8.28
N LYS A 79 -4.87 -6.91 -7.27
CA LYS A 79 -4.33 -8.16 -6.72
C LYS A 79 -4.54 -9.30 -7.72
N LYS A 80 -3.67 -10.32 -7.67
CA LYS A 80 -3.79 -11.52 -8.52
C LYS A 80 -5.19 -12.14 -8.41
N ASN A 81 -5.64 -12.43 -7.19
CA ASN A 81 -6.94 -13.03 -6.93
C ASN A 81 -8.12 -12.18 -7.47
N GLU A 82 -8.00 -10.85 -7.45
CA GLU A 82 -9.01 -9.95 -8.03
C GLU A 82 -9.00 -10.05 -9.57
N MET A 83 -7.83 -10.18 -10.18
CA MET A 83 -7.68 -10.37 -11.63
C MET A 83 -8.14 -11.74 -12.10
N ASP A 84 -7.82 -12.81 -11.37
CA ASP A 84 -8.28 -14.17 -11.64
C ASP A 84 -9.81 -14.23 -11.64
N TYR A 85 -10.44 -13.55 -10.67
CA TYR A 85 -11.89 -13.40 -10.63
C TYR A 85 -12.44 -12.67 -11.86
N ILE A 86 -11.78 -11.59 -12.29
CA ILE A 86 -12.14 -10.84 -13.50
C ILE A 86 -12.07 -11.74 -14.73
N LEU A 87 -10.98 -12.50 -14.92
CA LEU A 87 -10.80 -13.39 -16.07
C LEU A 87 -11.93 -14.43 -16.15
N ARG A 88 -12.20 -15.12 -15.03
CA ARG A 88 -13.30 -16.10 -14.97
C ARG A 88 -14.65 -15.47 -15.31
N LYS A 89 -14.93 -14.26 -14.79
CA LYS A 89 -16.16 -13.54 -15.10
C LYS A 89 -16.22 -13.02 -16.52
N GLN A 90 -15.08 -12.67 -17.11
CA GLN A 90 -14.98 -12.25 -18.50
C GLN A 90 -15.34 -13.41 -19.42
N GLN A 91 -14.71 -14.57 -19.26
CA GLN A 91 -14.97 -15.77 -20.06
C GLN A 91 -16.45 -16.18 -19.99
N GLN A 92 -17.04 -16.21 -18.79
CA GLN A 92 -18.47 -16.51 -18.59
C GLN A 92 -19.43 -15.54 -19.29
N ARG A 93 -19.04 -14.27 -19.45
CA ARG A 93 -19.89 -13.24 -20.07
C ARG A 93 -19.70 -13.16 -21.58
N LEU A 94 -18.47 -13.37 -22.04
CA LEU A 94 -18.16 -13.46 -23.47
C LEU A 94 -18.86 -14.67 -24.11
N SER A 95 -18.93 -15.82 -23.43
CA SER A 95 -19.72 -16.97 -23.92
C SER A 95 -21.22 -16.68 -24.06
N LYS A 96 -21.71 -15.61 -23.44
CA LYS A 96 -23.09 -15.11 -23.54
C LYS A 96 -23.22 -13.89 -24.46
N GLY A 97 -22.18 -13.56 -25.23
CA GLY A 97 -22.17 -12.43 -26.17
C GLY A 97 -22.19 -11.03 -25.52
N LYS A 98 -21.82 -10.90 -24.24
CA LYS A 98 -21.90 -9.61 -23.51
C LYS A 98 -20.60 -8.82 -23.58
N ILE A 99 -20.72 -7.51 -23.83
CA ILE A 99 -19.61 -6.56 -23.66
C ILE A 99 -19.34 -6.39 -22.16
N VAL A 100 -18.07 -6.53 -21.75
CA VAL A 100 -17.68 -6.48 -20.34
C VAL A 100 -16.82 -5.26 -20.00
N LYS A 101 -17.21 -4.57 -18.92
CA LYS A 101 -16.41 -3.54 -18.25
C LYS A 101 -16.29 -3.93 -16.78
N PHE A 102 -15.07 -3.88 -16.24
CA PHE A 102 -14.79 -4.22 -14.84
C PHE A 102 -14.32 -2.99 -14.08
N ARG A 103 -14.68 -2.94 -12.80
CA ARG A 103 -14.21 -1.93 -11.84
C ARG A 103 -13.73 -2.64 -10.58
N ILE A 104 -12.59 -2.23 -10.06
CA ILE A 104 -12.04 -2.66 -8.78
C ILE A 104 -11.82 -1.42 -7.94
N ARG A 105 -12.32 -1.39 -6.70
CA ARG A 105 -12.15 -0.25 -5.78
C ARG A 105 -12.55 1.09 -6.42
N LYS A 106 -13.68 1.07 -7.15
CA LYS A 106 -14.23 2.20 -7.94
C LYS A 106 -13.36 2.64 -9.14
N GLN A 107 -12.23 1.99 -9.40
CA GLN A 107 -11.37 2.27 -10.54
C GLN A 107 -11.69 1.34 -11.71
N PRO A 108 -11.84 1.86 -12.95
CA PRO A 108 -12.01 1.02 -14.13
C PRO A 108 -10.74 0.19 -14.37
N VAL A 109 -10.91 -1.08 -14.72
CA VAL A 109 -9.81 -1.96 -15.13
C VAL A 109 -9.75 -1.93 -16.66
N PRO A 110 -8.68 -1.38 -17.27
CA PRO A 110 -8.55 -1.37 -18.73
C PRO A 110 -8.47 -2.78 -19.29
N GLN A 111 -9.12 -3.02 -20.43
CA GLN A 111 -9.08 -4.32 -21.10
C GLN A 111 -7.65 -4.74 -21.48
N SER A 112 -6.77 -3.80 -21.82
CA SER A 112 -5.34 -4.05 -22.06
C SER A 112 -4.63 -4.66 -20.85
N LYS A 113 -5.00 -4.25 -19.63
CA LYS A 113 -4.43 -4.79 -18.39
C LYS A 113 -4.86 -6.23 -18.16
N ILE A 114 -6.10 -6.55 -18.49
CA ILE A 114 -6.65 -7.91 -18.39
C ILE A 114 -5.95 -8.83 -19.39
N LYS A 115 -5.87 -8.43 -20.68
CA LYS A 115 -5.17 -9.18 -21.73
C LYS A 115 -3.70 -9.43 -21.42
N ARG A 116 -2.99 -8.41 -20.88
CA ARG A 116 -1.59 -8.57 -20.46
C ARG A 116 -1.43 -9.63 -19.38
N PHE A 117 -2.35 -9.66 -18.42
CA PHE A 117 -2.32 -10.62 -17.33
C PHE A 117 -2.65 -12.05 -17.81
N GLU A 118 -3.65 -12.20 -18.69
CA GLU A 118 -3.97 -13.47 -19.36
C GLU A 118 -2.75 -14.06 -20.08
N LYS A 119 -2.05 -13.25 -20.88
CA LYS A 119 -0.81 -13.67 -21.55
C LYS A 119 0.29 -14.08 -20.55
N GLN A 120 0.43 -13.33 -19.45
CA GLN A 120 1.44 -13.62 -18.42
C GLN A 120 1.15 -14.95 -17.70
N GLU A 121 -0.10 -15.26 -17.41
CA GLU A 121 -0.48 -16.54 -16.80
C GLU A 121 -0.38 -17.71 -17.80
N ALA A 122 -0.71 -17.51 -19.08
CA ALA A 122 -0.51 -18.52 -20.12
C ALA A 122 0.98 -18.90 -20.25
N SER A 123 1.87 -17.92 -20.40
CA SER A 123 3.31 -18.19 -20.47
C SER A 123 3.87 -18.82 -19.18
N ARG A 124 3.28 -18.49 -18.02
CA ARG A 124 3.63 -19.13 -16.74
C ARG A 124 3.18 -20.60 -16.72
N SER A 125 1.99 -20.89 -17.23
CA SER A 125 1.46 -22.25 -17.31
C SER A 125 2.24 -23.11 -18.30
N GLU A 126 2.59 -22.58 -19.47
CA GLU A 126 3.44 -23.24 -20.47
C GLU A 126 4.82 -23.64 -19.91
N MET A 127 5.41 -22.79 -19.06
CA MET A 127 6.66 -23.11 -18.35
C MET A 127 6.51 -24.27 -17.35
N LEU A 128 5.34 -24.45 -16.75
CA LEU A 128 5.07 -25.53 -15.79
C LEU A 128 4.68 -26.86 -16.49
N ASP A 129 4.21 -26.79 -17.74
CA ASP A 129 3.84 -27.96 -18.55
C ASP A 129 5.06 -28.76 -19.04
N SER A 130 6.23 -28.11 -19.11
CA SER A 130 7.46 -28.76 -19.59
C SER A 130 7.98 -29.90 -18.69
N ARG A 131 7.66 -29.90 -17.36
CA ARG A 131 8.13 -30.91 -16.38
C ARG A 131 7.24 -31.06 -15.13
N GLY A 132 5.91 -31.09 -15.27
CA GLY A 132 4.99 -31.69 -14.27
C GLY A 132 3.95 -30.77 -13.61
N PHE A 133 2.80 -30.62 -14.30
CA PHE A 133 1.40 -30.32 -13.85
C PHE A 133 1.15 -29.17 -12.84
N LEU A 134 0.11 -28.31 -12.93
CA LEU A 134 -1.27 -28.44 -13.43
C LEU A 134 -1.66 -27.33 -14.43
N ILE A 135 -2.35 -27.72 -15.50
CA ILE A 135 -3.17 -26.85 -16.35
C ILE A 135 -4.53 -26.67 -15.65
N SER A 136 -4.91 -25.45 -15.31
CA SER A 136 -6.29 -25.13 -14.92
C SER A 136 -6.97 -24.39 -16.07
N LEU A 137 -8.00 -25.05 -16.63
CA LEU A 137 -8.94 -24.56 -17.65
C LEU A 137 -9.67 -23.26 -17.25
#